data_AF-A0A961MJE3-F1
#
_entry.id   AF-A0A961MJE3-F1
#
_cell.length_a   1.000
_cell.length_b   1.000
_cell.length_c   1.000
_cell.angle_alpha   90.00
_cell.angle_beta   90.00
_cell.angle_gamma   90.00
#
_symmetry.space_group_name_H-M   'P 1'
#
loop_
_entity.id
_entity.type
_entity.pdbx_description
1 polymer ?
#
loop_
_entity_poly.entity_id
_entity_poly.type
_entity_poly.pdbx_seq_one_letter_code
_entity_poly.pdbx_strand_id
1 'polypeptide(L)' 'MASTAFEDIAETFEFLDDWEERYRHVIELGKAMPPLDEAFRVPATKV' A
#
# COMPACT_ATOMS: atom_id res chain seq x y z
N MET A 1 1.83 3.41 -17.98
CA MET A 1 0.87 2.33 -17.66
C MET A 1 1.06 2.00 -16.20
N ALA A 2 -0.01 1.92 -15.43
CA ALA A 2 0.07 1.40 -14.06
C ALA A 2 0.49 -0.09 -14.11
N SER A 3 1.08 -0.61 -13.04
CA SER A 3 1.26 -2.07 -12.95
C SER A 3 -0.10 -2.71 -12.65
N THR A 4 -0.28 -3.97 -13.04
CA THR A 4 -1.50 -4.75 -12.74
C THR A 4 -1.87 -4.68 -11.25
N ALA A 5 -0.89 -4.70 -10.35
CA ALA A 5 -1.13 -4.56 -8.91
C ALA A 5 -1.78 -3.21 -8.52
N PHE A 6 -1.47 -2.11 -9.22
CA PHE A 6 -2.12 -0.83 -8.97
C PHE A 6 -3.53 -0.75 -9.58
N GLU A 7 -3.75 -1.44 -10.71
CA GLU A 7 -5.08 -1.56 -11.33
C GLU A 7 -6.03 -2.34 -10.41
N ASP A 8 -5.59 -3.47 -9.85
CA ASP A 8 -6.37 -4.29 -8.90
C ASP A 8 -6.78 -3.49 -7.64
N ILE A 9 -5.86 -2.66 -7.13
CA ILE A 9 -6.15 -1.77 -5.99
C ILE A 9 -7.15 -0.70 -6.39
N ALA A 10 -6.98 -0.07 -7.56
CA ALA A 10 -7.89 0.96 -8.03
C ALA A 10 -9.33 0.41 -8.20
N GLU A 11 -9.47 -0.75 -8.83
CA GLU A 11 -10.76 -1.46 -8.95
C GLU A 11 -11.36 -1.75 -7.57
N THR A 12 -10.57 -2.24 -6.61
CA THR A 12 -11.06 -2.48 -5.25
C THR A 12 -11.60 -1.21 -4.60
N PHE A 13 -10.92 -0.07 -4.78
CA PHE A 13 -11.34 1.22 -4.23
C PHE A 13 -12.62 1.78 -4.87
N GLU A 14 -12.93 1.42 -6.11
CA GLU A 14 -14.19 1.80 -6.77
C GLU A 14 -15.42 1.19 -6.09
N PHE A 15 -15.26 0.04 -5.42
CA PHE A 15 -16.34 -0.62 -4.66
C PHE A 15 -16.41 -0.19 -3.19
N LEU A 16 -15.38 0.49 -2.66
CA LEU A 16 -15.37 0.97 -1.28
C LEU A 16 -15.97 2.38 -1.23
N ASP A 17 -17.21 2.48 -0.74
CA ASP A 17 -17.93 3.75 -0.61
C ASP A 17 -17.58 4.51 0.68
N ASP A 18 -17.19 3.81 1.74
CA ASP A 18 -16.83 4.40 3.03
C ASP A 18 -15.32 4.72 3.13
N TRP A 19 -15.02 5.90 3.66
CA TRP A 19 -13.65 6.33 3.90
C TRP A 19 -12.96 5.47 4.96
N GLU A 20 -13.69 4.96 5.95
CA GLU A 20 -13.13 4.09 6.98
C GLU A 20 -12.65 2.76 6.38
N GLU A 21 -13.44 2.18 5.46
CA GLU A 21 -13.08 0.96 4.75
C GLU A 21 -11.86 1.14 3.85
N ARG A 22 -11.79 2.26 3.13
CA ARG A 22 -10.60 2.62 2.33
C ARG A 22 -9.35 2.70 3.18
N TYR A 23 -9.44 3.36 4.34
CA TYR A 23 -8.31 3.50 5.25
C TYR A 23 -7.87 2.15 5.83
N ARG A 24 -8.83 1.31 6.24
CA ARG A 24 -8.56 -0.06 6.71
C ARG A 24 -7.87 -0.88 5.63
N HIS A 25 -8.33 -0.81 4.39
CA HIS A 25 -7.74 -1.54 3.27
C HIS A 25 -6.26 -1.15 3.04
N VAL A 26 -5.92 0.15 3.07
CA VAL A 26 -4.52 0.61 2.95
C VAL A 26 -3.65 0.07 4.08
N ILE A 27 -4.16 0.06 5.32
CA ILE A 27 -3.43 -0.47 6.47
C ILE A 27 -3.13 -1.96 6.28
N GLU A 28 -4.11 -2.75 5.83
CA GLU A 28 -3.91 -4.19 5.62
C GLU A 28 -2.91 -4.46 4.49
N LEU A 29 -2.95 -3.69 3.40
CA LEU A 29 -1.92 -3.75 2.36
C LEU A 29 -0.52 -3.45 2.92
N GLY A 30 -0.39 -2.40 3.75
CA GLY A 30 0.87 -2.05 4.38
C GLY A 30 1.39 -3.11 5.36
N LYS A 31 0.50 -3.74 6.13
CA LYS A 31 0.85 -4.85 7.05
C LYS A 31 1.29 -6.11 6.32
N ALA A 32 0.76 -6.36 5.11
CA ALA A 32 1.13 -7.50 4.28
C ALA A 32 2.51 -7.34 3.62
N MET A 33 3.09 -6.13 3.63
CA MET A 33 4.41 -5.90 3.07
C MET A 33 5.50 -6.60 3.91
N PRO A 34 6.54 -7.15 3.26
CA PRO A 34 7.69 -7.69 3.98
C PRO A 34 8.38 -6.58 4.79
N PRO A 35 8.97 -6.92 5.96
CA PRO A 35 9.72 -5.95 6.73
C PRO A 35 10.89 -5.41 5.92
N LEU A 36 11.15 -4.11 6.05
CA LEU A 36 12.31 -3.48 5.42
C LEU A 36 13.59 -4.00 6.08
N ASP A 37 14.52 -4.51 5.27
CA ASP A 37 15.86 -4.92 5.70
C ASP A 37 16.57 -3.75 6.40
N GLU A 38 17.28 -4.04 7.49
CA GLU A 38 18.05 -3.07 8.24
C GLU A 38 19.12 -2.36 7.40
N ALA A 39 19.68 -3.05 6.40
CA ALA A 39 20.64 -2.46 5.46
C ALA A 39 20.08 -1.23 4.72
N PHE A 40 18.75 -1.15 4.55
CA PHE A 40 18.07 -0.04 3.91
C PHE A 40 17.55 1.01 4.88
N ARG A 41 17.76 0.86 6.19
CA ARG A 41 17.36 1.85 7.21
C ARG A 41 18.45 2.90 7.44
N VAL A 42 18.87 3.57 6.36
CA VAL A 42 19.96 4.55 6.36
C VAL A 42 19.47 5.95 5.95
N PRO A 43 20.18 7.04 6.29
CA PRO A 43 19.74 8.39 5.91
C PRO A 43 19.57 8.60 4.40
N ALA A 44 20.32 7.88 3.56
CA ALA A 44 20.27 8.02 2.11
C ALA A 44 18.95 7.53 1.47
N THR A 45 18.20 6.65 2.14
CA THR A 45 16.93 6.08 1.67
C THR A 45 15.72 6.64 2.43
N LYS A 46 15.94 7.63 3.29
CA LYS A 46 14.87 8.33 4.00
C LYS A 46 14.19 9.31 3.05
N VAL A 47 12.86 9.24 2.96
CA VAL A 47 11.99 10.15 2.17
C VAL A 47 11.27 11.15 3.06
#